data_AF-A0A973P9S8-F1
#
_entry.id   AF-A0A973P9S8-F1
#
_cell.length_a   1.000
_cell.length_b   1.000
_cell.length_c   1.000
_cell.angle_alpha   90.00
_cell.angle_beta   90.00
_cell.angle_gamma   90.00
#
_symmetry.space_group_name_H-M   'P 1'
#
loop_
_entity.id
_entity.type
_entity.pdbx_description
1 polymer ?
#
loop_
_entity_poly.entity_id
_entity_poly.type
_entity_poly.pdbx_seq_one_letter_code
_entity_poly.pdbx_strand_id
1 'polypeptide(L)'
;VGPAVEVGLLRAAREALTNAAKHAPGSPVRVELGYAPESVSLAVRNDFTGTAGPPGHGLTGMRERLELIGGTLEAGRHGDVWEVTAEVPG
;
A
#
# COMPACT_ATOMS: atom_id res chain seq x y z
N VAL A 1 -6.62 3.08 -17.24
CA VAL A 1 -5.55 2.46 -16.41
C VAL A 1 -4.53 1.81 -17.32
N GLY A 2 -3.30 2.33 -17.36
CA GLY A 2 -2.22 1.75 -18.19
C GLY A 2 -1.53 0.55 -17.51
N PRO A 3 -0.79 -0.29 -18.25
CA PRO A 3 -0.13 -1.48 -17.70
C PRO A 3 0.85 -1.19 -16.55
N ALA A 4 1.56 -0.07 -16.60
CA ALA A 4 2.48 0.34 -15.54
C ALA A 4 1.75 0.66 -14.22
N VAL A 5 0.56 1.26 -14.32
CA VAL A 5 -0.31 1.59 -13.19
C VAL A 5 -0.81 0.30 -12.52
N GLU A 6 -1.31 -0.64 -13.32
CA GLU A 6 -1.81 -1.94 -12.82
C GLU A 6 -0.71 -2.73 -12.11
N VAL A 7 0.49 -2.82 -12.72
CA VAL A 7 1.63 -3.52 -12.12
C VAL A 7 2.09 -2.82 -10.83
N GLY A 8 2.07 -1.49 -10.80
CA GLY A 8 2.42 -0.69 -9.63
C GLY A 8 1.50 -1.00 -8.44
N LEU A 9 0.18 -0.88 -8.65
CA LEU A 9 -0.84 -1.16 -7.64
C LEU A 9 -0.83 -2.62 -7.18
N LEU A 10 -0.67 -3.57 -8.11
CA LEU A 10 -0.61 -4.99 -7.77
C LEU A 10 0.60 -5.31 -6.88
N ARG A 11 1.76 -4.73 -7.18
CA ARG A 11 2.95 -4.86 -6.34
C ARG A 11 2.74 -4.21 -4.98
N ALA A 12 2.12 -3.03 -4.93
CA ALA A 12 1.77 -2.34 -3.69
C ALA A 12 0.89 -3.20 -2.78
N ALA A 13 -0.19 -3.76 -3.35
CA ALA A 13 -1.08 -4.66 -2.65
C ALA A 13 -0.35 -5.92 -2.15
N ARG A 14 0.44 -6.57 -3.01
CA ARG A 14 1.16 -7.80 -2.65
C ARG A 14 2.13 -7.59 -1.49
N GLU A 15 2.92 -6.52 -1.54
CA GLU A 15 3.87 -6.19 -0.48
C GLU A 15 3.15 -5.83 0.82
N ALA A 16 2.08 -5.03 0.75
CA ALA A 16 1.28 -4.68 1.91
C ALA A 16 0.65 -5.91 2.59
N LEU A 17 0.09 -6.84 1.80
CA LEU A 17 -0.46 -8.11 2.30
C LEU A 17 0.63 -9.01 2.90
N THR A 18 1.81 -9.07 2.28
CA THR A 18 2.96 -9.81 2.81
C THR A 18 3.39 -9.26 4.17
N ASN A 19 3.45 -7.92 4.29
CA ASN A 19 3.78 -7.25 5.54
C ASN A 19 2.70 -7.46 6.60
N ALA A 20 1.40 -7.38 6.25
CA ALA A 20 0.31 -7.68 7.16
C ALA A 20 0.38 -9.12 7.69
N ALA A 21 0.61 -10.11 6.82
CA ALA A 21 0.74 -11.51 7.23
C ALA A 21 1.95 -11.75 8.17
N LYS A 22 3.06 -11.02 7.95
CA LYS A 22 4.27 -11.11 8.77
C LYS A 22 4.13 -10.40 10.12
N HIS A 23 3.49 -9.23 10.14
CA HIS A 23 3.52 -8.31 11.27
C HIS A 23 2.24 -8.33 12.10
N ALA A 24 1.11 -8.78 11.54
CA ALA A 24 -0.17 -8.92 12.22
C ALA A 24 -0.81 -10.29 11.92
N PRO A 25 -0.11 -11.41 12.21
CA PRO A 25 -0.61 -12.74 11.90
C PRO A 25 -1.97 -12.99 12.57
N GLY A 26 -2.95 -13.46 11.78
CA GLY A 26 -4.31 -13.73 12.25
C GLY A 26 -5.22 -12.49 12.35
N SER A 27 -4.69 -11.29 12.14
CA SER A 27 -5.51 -10.07 12.11
C SER A 27 -6.23 -9.93 10.76
N PRO A 28 -7.48 -9.45 10.73
CA PRO A 28 -8.16 -9.13 9.48
C PRO A 28 -7.38 -8.09 8.67
N VAL A 29 -7.37 -8.26 7.35
CA VAL A 29 -6.81 -7.27 6.42
C VAL A 29 -7.93 -6.75 5.52
N ARG A 30 -8.07 -5.43 5.45
CA ARG A 30 -9.00 -4.74 4.56
C ARG A 30 -8.23 -4.19 3.37
N VAL A 31 -8.70 -4.51 2.16
CA VAL A 31 -8.18 -3.96 0.91
C VAL A 31 -9.30 -3.20 0.23
N GLU A 32 -9.06 -1.95 -0.11
CA GLU A 32 -10.00 -1.07 -0.79
C GLU A 32 -9.37 -0.51 -2.04
N LEU A 33 -10.13 -0.53 -3.13
CA LEU A 33 -9.74 0.06 -4.41
C LEU A 33 -10.78 1.12 -4.78
N GLY A 34 -10.32 2.36 -4.91
CA GLY A 34 -11.11 3.51 -5.31
C GLY A 34 -10.84 3.85 -6.76
N TYR A 35 -11.90 4.19 -7.49
CA TYR A 35 -11.82 4.67 -8.86
C TYR A 35 -12.41 6.07 -8.93
N ALA A 36 -11.59 7.04 -9.30
CA ALA A 36 -11.98 8.40 -9.61
C ALA A 36 -11.81 8.67 -11.12
N PRO A 37 -12.37 9.76 -11.66
CA PRO A 37 -12.26 10.08 -13.09
C PRO A 37 -10.81 10.18 -13.60
N GLU A 38 -9.88 10.61 -12.74
CA GLU A 38 -8.48 10.87 -13.11
C GLU A 38 -7.46 10.08 -12.28
N SER A 39 -7.91 9.24 -11.34
CA SER A 39 -7.01 8.46 -10.49
C SER A 39 -7.61 7.14 -10.03
N VAL A 40 -6.71 6.22 -9.66
CA VAL A 40 -7.03 4.98 -8.97
C VAL A 40 -6.29 4.98 -7.64
N SER A 41 -6.97 4.64 -6.56
CA SER A 41 -6.39 4.59 -5.21
C SER A 41 -6.48 3.19 -4.63
N LEU A 42 -5.42 2.72 -3.98
CA LEU A 42 -5.38 1.50 -3.19
C LEU A 42 -5.17 1.85 -1.72
N ALA A 43 -5.95 1.24 -0.82
CA ALA A 43 -5.69 1.26 0.61
C ALA A 43 -5.68 -0.16 1.17
N VAL A 44 -4.63 -0.51 1.93
CA VAL A 44 -4.51 -1.79 2.63
C VAL A 44 -4.34 -1.51 4.12
N ARG A 45 -5.22 -2.05 4.95
CA ARG A 45 -5.24 -1.82 6.40
C ARG A 45 -5.29 -3.13 7.18
N ASN A 46 -4.54 -3.20 8.27
CA ASN A 46 -4.57 -4.30 9.23
C ASN A 46 -4.34 -3.77 10.65
N ASP A 47 -4.72 -4.54 11.66
CA ASP A 47 -4.43 -4.19 13.05
C ASP A 47 -2.92 -4.08 13.28
N PHE A 48 -2.53 -3.09 14.08
CA PHE A 48 -1.15 -2.86 14.45
C PHE A 48 -0.86 -3.47 15.82
N THR A 49 -0.18 -4.62 15.84
CA THR A 49 -0.01 -5.46 17.05
C THR A 49 1.39 -5.41 17.68
N GLY A 50 2.30 -4.54 17.20
CA GLY A 50 3.71 -4.56 17.62
C GLY A 50 4.40 -3.19 17.62
N THR A 51 5.74 -3.16 17.67
CA THR A 51 6.53 -1.93 17.48
C THR A 51 6.79 -1.73 16.00
N ALA A 52 6.59 -0.51 15.49
CA ALA A 52 6.84 -0.18 14.10
C ALA A 52 8.35 -0.25 13.86
N GLY A 53 8.81 -1.28 13.16
CA GLY A 53 10.14 -1.28 12.57
C GLY A 53 10.21 -0.21 11.47
N PRO A 54 11.41 0.28 11.10
CA PRO A 54 11.54 1.17 9.96
C PRO A 54 10.89 0.55 8.71
N PRO A 55 10.32 1.37 7.80
CA PRO A 55 9.70 0.85 6.58
C PRO A 55 10.67 -0.10 5.88
N GLY A 56 10.22 -1.32 5.59
CA GLY A 56 11.01 -2.27 4.83
C GLY A 56 11.38 -1.70 3.46
N HIS A 57 12.55 -2.07 2.94
CA HIS A 57 13.05 -1.62 1.64
C HIS A 57 12.03 -1.81 0.49
N GLY A 58 11.10 -2.78 0.63
CA GLY A 58 10.05 -3.05 -0.35
C GLY A 58 9.09 -1.88 -0.57
N LEU A 59 8.59 -1.25 0.49
CA LEU A 59 7.68 -0.11 0.40
C LEU A 59 8.39 1.14 -0.13
N THR A 60 9.64 1.38 0.29
CA THR A 60 10.45 2.51 -0.22
C THR A 60 10.67 2.39 -1.74
N GLY A 61 11.14 1.24 -2.21
CA GLY A 61 11.36 1.03 -3.65
C GLY A 61 10.06 0.97 -4.46
N MET A 62 8.90 0.79 -3.83
CA MET A 62 7.60 0.94 -4.50
C MET A 62 7.15 2.39 -4.59
N ARG A 63 7.39 3.19 -3.55
CA ARG A 63 7.14 4.63 -3.59
C ARG A 63 7.89 5.26 -4.75
N GLU A 64 9.20 5.02 -4.84
CA GLU A 64 10.04 5.52 -5.94
C GLU A 64 9.49 5.12 -7.32
N ARG A 65 9.02 3.87 -7.46
CA ARG A 65 8.44 3.38 -8.73
C ARG A 65 7.09 3.99 -9.07
N LEU A 66 6.25 4.27 -8.08
CA LEU A 66 4.96 4.91 -8.30
C LEU A 66 5.14 6.40 -8.61
N GLU A 67 6.11 7.06 -8.00
CA GLU A 67 6.50 8.44 -8.32
C GLU A 67 6.92 8.58 -9.79
N LEU A 68 7.63 7.59 -10.36
CA LEU A 68 8.01 7.58 -11.78
C LEU A 68 6.81 7.59 -12.76
N ILE A 69 5.63 7.18 -12.31
CA ILE A 69 4.40 7.18 -13.10
C ILE A 69 3.41 8.27 -12.62
N GLY A 70 3.88 9.23 -11.82
CA GLY A 70 3.07 10.33 -11.30
C GLY A 70 2.14 9.94 -10.15
N GLY A 71 2.37 8.80 -9.51
CA GLY A 71 1.63 8.34 -8.34
C GLY A 71 2.34 8.60 -7.02
N THR A 72 1.71 8.18 -5.93
CA THR A 72 2.19 8.31 -4.55
C THR A 72 2.04 6.99 -3.81
N LEU A 73 2.84 6.81 -2.75
CA LEU A 73 2.66 5.72 -1.80
C LEU A 73 3.07 6.15 -0.40
N GLU A 74 2.15 5.99 0.55
CA GLU A 74 2.36 6.23 1.96
C GLU A 74 2.15 4.95 2.75
N ALA A 75 2.89 4.81 3.84
CA ALA A 75 2.76 3.68 4.74
C ALA A 75 3.05 4.14 6.15
N GLY A 76 2.13 3.85 7.07
CA GLY A 76 2.23 4.37 8.42
C GLY A 76 1.21 3.77 9.36
N ARG A 77 1.37 4.13 10.64
CA ARG A 77 0.43 3.80 11.70
C ARG A 77 -0.59 4.92 11.84
N HIS A 78 -1.87 4.57 11.85
CA HIS A 78 -2.99 5.46 12.10
C HIS A 78 -3.81 4.91 13.28
N GLY A 79 -3.55 5.39 14.48
CA GLY A 79 -4.18 4.82 15.69
C GLY A 79 -3.76 3.37 15.90
N ASP A 80 -4.71 2.44 15.91
CA ASP A 80 -4.46 1.01 16.13
C ASP A 80 -4.37 0.19 14.84
N VAL A 81 -4.33 0.87 13.68
CA VAL A 81 -4.14 0.23 12.38
C VAL A 81 -2.83 0.65 11.72
N TRP A 82 -2.24 -0.30 11.00
CA TRP A 82 -1.24 -0.03 9.98
C TRP A 82 -1.95 0.16 8.64
N GLU A 83 -1.57 1.17 7.90
CA GLU A 83 -2.16 1.51 6.61
C GLU A 83 -1.06 1.69 5.57
N VAL A 84 -1.31 1.16 4.37
CA VAL A 84 -0.56 1.46 3.15
C VAL A 84 -1.55 2.05 2.16
N THR A 85 -1.30 3.28 1.71
CA THR A 85 -2.08 3.95 0.66
C THR A 85 -1.22 4.15 -0.57
N ALA A 86 -1.83 4.03 -1.74
CA ALA A 86 -1.21 4.40 -3.00
C ALA A 86 -2.25 5.07 -3.90
N GLU A 87 -1.84 6.10 -4.63
CA GLU A 87 -2.67 6.77 -5.62
C GLU A 87 -1.88 6.92 -6.93
N VAL A 88 -2.54 6.74 -8.05
CA VAL A 88 -1.92 6.73 -9.38
C VAL A 88 -2.88 7.36 -10.38
N PRO A 89 -2.39 8.07 -11.42
CA PRO A 89 -3.23 8.57 -12.50
C PRO A 89 -4.00 7.45 -13.21
N GLY A 90 -5.26 7.75 -13.56
CA GLY A 90 -6.23 6.84 -14.18
C GLY A 90 -5.96 6.50 -15.64
#